data_AF-A0A7S0SYJ7-F1
#
_entry.id   AF-A0A7S0SYJ7-F1
#
_cell.length_a   1.000
_cell.length_b   1.000
_cell.length_c   1.000
_cell.angle_alpha   90.00
_cell.angle_beta   90.00
_cell.angle_gamma   90.00
#
_symmetry.space_group_name_H-M   'P 1'
#
loop_
_entity.id
_entity.type
_entity.pdbx_description
1 polymer ?
#
loop_
_entity_poly.entity_id
_entity_poly.type
_entity_poly.pdbx_seq_one_letter_code
_entity_poly.pdbx_strand_id
1 'polypeptide(L)'
;DCMINDTLFHFTNTELPFGGVSSSGVGHYHGKFSFDAFSHQRSVVHRDDHAILDIPIRYPPYSDFAVTVLKYVTVIPNVPHISTESVGVVVGVVASVLALYFYYK
;
A
#
# COMPACT_ATOMS: atom_id res chain seq x y z
N ASP A 1 -5.28 -27.96 -2.33
CA ASP A 1 -6.29 -28.28 -3.36
C ASP A 1 -7.00 -29.58 -3.00
N CYS A 2 -8.33 -29.62 -3.13
CA CYS A 2 -9.15 -30.79 -2.80
C CYS A 2 -10.13 -31.02 -3.94
N MET A 3 -10.28 -32.28 -4.36
CA MET A 3 -11.15 -32.68 -5.46
C MET A 3 -12.21 -33.63 -4.92
N ILE A 4 -13.47 -33.42 -5.32
CA ILE A 4 -14.61 -34.27 -4.94
C ILE A 4 -15.07 -35.01 -6.19
N ASN A 5 -15.36 -36.31 -6.06
CA ASN A 5 -15.84 -37.21 -7.12
C ASN A 5 -14.87 -37.49 -8.29
N ASP A 6 -13.62 -37.01 -8.22
CA ASP A 6 -12.58 -37.32 -9.19
C ASP A 6 -11.19 -37.31 -8.53
N THR A 7 -10.20 -37.87 -9.20
CA THR A 7 -8.80 -37.92 -8.77
C THR A 7 -7.88 -37.37 -9.86
N LEU A 8 -6.77 -36.77 -9.46
CA LEU A 8 -5.71 -36.25 -10.32
C LEU A 8 -6.10 -35.04 -11.22
N PHE A 9 -7.33 -34.88 -11.67
CA PHE A 9 -7.67 -33.77 -12.58
C PHE A 9 -7.39 -32.35 -12.04
N HIS A 10 -7.20 -32.16 -10.73
CA HIS A 10 -6.86 -30.85 -10.17
C HIS A 10 -5.49 -30.33 -10.64
N PHE A 11 -4.59 -31.21 -11.10
CA PHE A 11 -3.27 -30.79 -11.58
C PHE A 11 -3.31 -30.14 -12.97
N THR A 12 -4.37 -30.34 -13.77
CA THR A 12 -4.43 -29.83 -15.15
C THR A 12 -4.94 -28.39 -15.23
N ASN A 13 -5.60 -27.90 -14.18
CA ASN A 13 -6.14 -26.55 -14.16
C ASN A 13 -5.05 -25.53 -13.84
N THR A 14 -4.76 -24.65 -14.80
CA THR A 14 -3.68 -23.68 -14.67
C THR A 14 -3.92 -22.55 -13.66
N GLU A 15 -5.18 -22.38 -13.25
CA GLU A 15 -5.60 -21.35 -12.31
C GLU A 15 -5.57 -21.82 -10.85
N LEU A 16 -5.33 -23.11 -10.60
CA LEU A 16 -5.25 -23.65 -9.25
C LEU A 16 -3.78 -23.76 -8.82
N PRO A 17 -3.41 -23.24 -7.63
CA PRO A 17 -2.07 -23.42 -7.09
C PRO A 17 -1.88 -24.88 -6.65
N PHE A 18 -0.91 -25.58 -7.24
CA PHE A 18 -0.55 -26.93 -6.85
C PHE A 18 0.62 -26.87 -5.86
N GLY A 19 0.47 -27.49 -4.69
CA GLY A 19 1.46 -27.44 -3.63
C GLY A 19 1.05 -28.22 -2.38
N GLY A 20 2.05 -28.56 -1.56
CA GLY A 20 1.85 -29.28 -0.30
C GLY A 20 1.82 -28.34 0.92
N VAL A 21 1.51 -28.93 2.07
CA VAL A 21 1.64 -28.29 3.39
C VAL A 21 2.42 -29.22 4.34
N SER A 22 3.32 -28.64 5.12
CA SER A 22 4.12 -29.34 6.14
C SER A 22 4.96 -30.49 5.55
N SER A 23 4.73 -31.74 5.96
CA SER A 23 5.46 -32.92 5.48
C SER A 23 5.27 -33.20 3.98
N SER A 24 4.18 -32.69 3.39
CA SER A 24 3.92 -32.81 1.94
C SER A 24 4.59 -31.71 1.09
N GLY A 25 5.23 -30.71 1.73
CA GLY A 25 5.96 -29.64 1.05
C GLY A 25 5.59 -28.24 1.54
N VAL A 26 6.29 -27.24 1.01
CA VAL A 26 6.03 -25.81 1.27
C VAL A 26 6.08 -25.06 -0.06
N GLY A 27 5.15 -24.13 -0.24
CA GLY A 27 5.01 -23.36 -1.46
C GLY A 27 4.06 -24.02 -2.46
N HIS A 28 3.78 -23.28 -3.52
CA HIS A 28 2.85 -23.70 -4.56
C HIS A 28 3.27 -23.11 -5.90
N TYR A 29 2.99 -23.84 -6.96
CA TYR A 29 3.27 -23.43 -8.33
C TYR A 29 2.10 -23.84 -9.21
N HIS A 30 1.84 -23.05 -10.25
CA HIS A 30 1.04 -23.32 -11.44
C HIS A 30 0.83 -21.98 -12.15
N GLY A 31 0.94 -21.91 -13.48
CA GLY A 31 0.60 -20.70 -14.23
C GLY A 31 1.24 -19.43 -13.63
N LYS A 32 0.41 -18.47 -13.19
CA LYS A 32 0.86 -17.25 -12.51
C LYS A 32 1.60 -17.52 -11.19
N PHE A 33 1.17 -18.51 -10.41
CA PHE A 33 1.81 -18.87 -9.14
C PHE A 33 3.23 -19.39 -9.35
N SER A 34 3.53 -20.03 -10.49
CA SER A 34 4.90 -20.40 -10.83
C SER A 34 5.76 -19.17 -11.09
N PHE A 35 5.22 -18.18 -11.82
CA PHE A 35 5.93 -16.91 -12.04
C PHE A 35 6.18 -16.20 -10.72
N ASP A 36 5.17 -16.08 -9.85
CA ASP A 36 5.32 -15.46 -8.53
C ASP A 36 6.30 -16.24 -7.63
N ALA A 37 6.36 -17.57 -7.72
CA ALA A 37 7.26 -18.40 -6.93
C ALA A 37 8.74 -18.29 -7.36
N PHE A 38 9.00 -18.09 -8.66
CA PHE A 38 10.36 -17.97 -9.20
C PHE A 38 10.80 -16.53 -9.46
N SER A 39 9.91 -15.56 -9.25
CA SER A 39 10.22 -14.14 -9.41
C SER A 39 10.38 -13.47 -8.05
N HIS A 40 11.25 -12.48 -8.00
CA HIS A 40 11.38 -11.62 -6.83
C HIS A 40 10.49 -10.39 -6.99
N GLN A 41 9.45 -10.27 -6.17
CA GLN A 41 8.59 -9.09 -6.14
C GLN A 41 9.35 -7.92 -5.50
N ARG A 42 10.02 -7.12 -6.33
CA ARG A 42 10.77 -5.94 -5.89
C ARG A 42 9.82 -4.80 -5.57
N SER A 43 9.75 -4.40 -4.30
CA SER A 43 9.06 -3.17 -3.90
C SER A 43 9.84 -1.94 -4.36
N VAL A 44 9.16 -1.03 -5.06
CA VAL A 44 9.71 0.27 -5.48
C VAL A 44 8.79 1.37 -4.96
N VAL A 45 9.36 2.33 -4.24
CA VAL A 45 8.65 3.53 -3.78
C VAL A 45 9.11 4.68 -4.66
N HIS A 46 8.21 5.18 -5.50
CA HIS A 46 8.40 6.45 -6.20
C HIS A 46 7.92 7.58 -5.28
N ARG A 47 8.82 8.53 -5.00
CA ARG A 47 8.47 9.79 -4.36
C ARG A 47 8.42 10.86 -5.43
N ASP A 48 7.33 11.61 -5.47
CA ASP A 48 7.24 12.79 -6.31
C ASP A 48 8.15 13.89 -5.74
N ASP A 49 8.86 14.61 -6.62
CA ASP A 49 9.79 15.69 -6.24
C ASP A 49 9.06 16.93 -5.69
N HIS A 50 7.73 16.93 -5.73
CA HIS A 50 6.92 17.95 -5.08
C HIS A 50 7.03 17.76 -3.56
N ALA A 51 7.88 18.59 -2.94
CA ALA A 51 8.24 18.64 -1.52
C ALA A 51 7.08 18.76 -0.50
N ILE A 52 5.83 18.56 -0.93
CA ILE A 52 4.61 18.64 -0.14
C ILE A 52 4.59 17.58 0.99
N LEU A 53 5.33 16.48 0.83
CA LEU A 53 5.41 15.39 1.82
C LEU A 53 6.76 15.27 2.55
N ASP A 54 7.73 16.14 2.26
CA ASP A 54 8.97 16.20 3.06
C ASP A 54 8.73 17.10 4.27
N ILE A 55 7.93 16.60 5.21
CA ILE A 55 7.49 17.35 6.38
C ILE A 55 8.73 17.62 7.26
N PRO A 56 9.07 18.88 7.57
CA PRO A 56 10.27 19.23 8.34
C PRO A 56 10.28 18.61 9.76
N ILE A 57 9.13 18.16 10.24
CA ILE A 57 8.95 17.38 11.49
C ILE A 57 9.71 16.04 11.45
N ARG A 58 10.06 15.51 10.28
CA ARG A 58 10.83 14.27 10.13
C ARG A 58 12.30 14.43 10.51
N TYR A 59 12.87 15.63 10.37
CA TYR A 59 14.30 15.87 10.58
C TYR A 59 14.56 16.66 11.86
N PRO A 60 15.66 16.36 12.58
CA PRO A 60 16.04 17.12 13.78
C PRO A 60 16.48 18.56 13.43
N PRO A 61 16.37 19.53 14.35
CA PRO A 61 15.98 19.39 15.77
C PRO A 61 14.47 19.37 16.01
N TYR A 62 13.99 18.42 16.82
CA TYR A 62 12.58 18.27 17.15
C TYR A 62 12.17 19.26 18.26
N SER A 63 11.17 20.09 18.00
CA SER A 63 10.51 20.89 19.04
C SER A 63 9.56 20.02 19.88
N ASP A 64 9.21 20.44 21.10
CA ASP A 64 8.26 19.70 21.96
C ASP A 64 6.90 19.48 21.27
N PHE A 65 6.50 20.41 20.40
CA PHE A 65 5.34 20.29 19.53
C PHE A 65 5.52 19.19 18.46
N ALA A 66 6.68 19.12 17.80
CA ALA A 66 7.00 18.09 16.81
C ALA A 66 7.00 16.68 17.42
N VAL A 67 7.55 16.51 18.62
CA VAL A 67 7.55 15.23 19.34
C VAL A 67 6.13 14.79 19.70
N THR A 68 5.30 15.75 20.15
CA THR A 68 3.89 15.48 20.47
C THR A 68 3.13 15.02 19.23
N VAL A 69 3.28 15.73 18.09
CA VAL A 69 2.64 15.36 16.82
C VAL A 69 3.11 14.00 16.32
N LEU A 70 4.42 13.72 16.34
CA LEU A 70 4.96 12.42 15.94
C LEU A 70 4.39 11.28 16.77
N LYS A 71 4.29 11.45 18.09
CA LYS A 71 3.70 10.46 18.99
C LYS A 71 2.26 10.13 18.61
N TYR A 72 1.44 11.13 18.28
CA TYR A 72 0.07 10.89 17.83
C TYR A 72 -0.01 10.24 16.45
N VAL A 73 0.85 10.64 15.50
CA VAL A 73 0.88 10.09 14.13
C VAL A 73 1.35 8.63 14.12
N THR A 74 2.38 8.28 14.90
CA THR A 74 2.88 6.89 14.98
C THR A 74 1.91 5.93 15.66
N VAL A 75 0.94 6.45 16.41
CA VAL A 75 -0.08 5.64 17.10
C VAL A 75 -1.24 5.25 16.18
N ILE A 76 -1.34 5.81 14.96
CA ILE A 76 -2.34 5.41 13.95
C ILE A 76 -1.75 4.27 13.11
N PRO A 77 -2.13 2.99 13.33
CA PRO A 77 -1.41 1.86 12.77
C PRO A 77 -1.81 1.51 11.33
N ASN A 78 -2.66 2.30 10.67
CA ASN A 78 -3.03 2.06 9.27
C ASN A 78 -3.68 3.32 8.68
N VAL A 79 -2.93 4.04 7.85
CA VAL A 79 -3.55 4.98 6.91
C VAL A 79 -3.90 4.13 5.68
N PRO A 80 -5.18 3.86 5.38
CA PRO A 80 -5.51 3.23 4.11
C PRO A 80 -4.96 4.11 3.00
N HIS A 81 -4.32 3.50 1.99
CA HIS A 81 -3.87 4.20 0.79
C HIS A 81 -5.09 4.81 0.09
N ILE A 82 -5.46 6.02 0.51
CA ILE A 82 -6.35 6.90 -0.22
C ILE A 82 -5.56 7.33 -1.44
N SER A 83 -6.09 7.04 -2.62
CA SER A 83 -5.56 7.52 -3.89
C SER A 83 -5.31 9.02 -3.78
N THR A 84 -4.04 9.40 -3.87
CA THR A 84 -3.51 10.76 -3.64
C THR A 84 -4.20 11.81 -4.53
N GLU A 85 -4.87 11.40 -5.60
CA GLU A 85 -5.69 12.25 -6.46
C GLU A 85 -6.90 12.90 -5.74
N SER A 86 -7.51 12.20 -4.79
CA SER A 86 -8.73 12.68 -4.13
C SER A 86 -8.47 13.74 -3.05
N VAL A 87 -7.29 13.73 -2.41
CA VAL A 87 -6.91 14.72 -1.39
C VAL A 87 -6.53 16.06 -2.02
N GLY A 88 -5.89 16.05 -3.19
CA GLY A 88 -5.49 17.28 -3.89
C GLY A 88 -6.68 18.15 -4.32
N VAL A 89 -7.79 17.54 -4.73
CA VAL A 89 -9.01 18.26 -5.12
C VAL A 89 -9.63 18.97 -3.91
N VAL A 90 -9.72 18.29 -2.76
CA VAL A 90 -10.33 18.88 -1.55
C VAL A 90 -9.52 20.07 -1.06
N VAL A 91 -8.18 19.96 -1.01
CA VAL A 91 -7.31 21.07 -0.61
C VAL A 91 -7.38 22.23 -1.60
N GLY A 92 -7.41 21.95 -2.91
CA GLY A 92 -7.54 22.99 -3.94
C GLY A 92 -8.88 23.74 -3.90
N VAL A 93 -9.98 23.04 -3.61
CA VAL A 93 -11.30 23.68 -3.46
C VAL A 93 -11.33 24.55 -2.20
N VAL A 94 -10.82 24.07 -1.06
CA VAL A 94 -10.78 24.86 0.18
C VAL A 94 -9.88 26.10 0.02
N ALA A 95 -8.71 25.96 -0.62
CA ALA A 95 -7.81 27.07 -0.88
C ALA A 95 -8.42 28.11 -1.82
N SER A 96 -9.13 27.69 -2.87
CA SER A 96 -9.78 28.61 -3.81
C SER A 96 -10.97 29.35 -3.16
N VAL A 97 -11.75 28.69 -2.31
CA VAL A 97 -12.83 29.32 -1.54
C VAL A 97 -12.29 30.33 -0.53
N LEU A 98 -11.21 30.00 0.17
CA LEU A 98 -10.55 30.93 1.09
C LEU A 98 -9.92 32.12 0.36
N ALA A 99 -9.26 31.88 -0.79
CA ALA A 99 -8.70 32.94 -1.61
C ALA A 99 -9.78 33.90 -2.12
N LEU A 100 -10.94 33.38 -2.55
CA LEU A 100 -12.09 34.19 -2.93
C LEU A 100 -12.66 34.99 -1.75
N TYR A 101 -12.73 34.38 -0.56
CA TYR A 101 -13.18 35.06 0.65
C TYR A 101 -12.27 36.23 1.05
N PHE A 102 -10.94 36.09 0.90
CA PHE A 102 -9.99 37.17 1.15
C PHE A 102 -9.93 38.22 0.03
N TYR A 103 -10.29 37.87 -1.21
CA TYR A 103 -10.33 38.80 -2.34
C TYR A 103 -11.58 39.69 -2.33
N TYR A 104 -12.70 39.19 -1.82
CA TYR A 104 -13.97 39.93 -1.73
C TYR A 104 -14.11 40.78 -0.46
N LYS A 105 -13.13 40.74 0.45
CA LYS A 105 -13.07 41.56 1.67
C LYS A 105 -12.06 42.68 1.50
#